data_AF-A0A9K3P821-F1
#
_entry.id   AF-A0A9K3P821-F1
#
_cell.length_a   1.000
_cell.length_b   1.000
_cell.length_c   1.000
_cell.angle_alpha   90.00
_cell.angle_beta   90.00
_cell.angle_gamma   90.00
#
_symmetry.space_group_name_H-M   'P 1'
#
loop_
_entity.id
_entity.type
_entity.pdbx_description
1 polymer ?
#
loop_
_entity_poly.entity_id
_entity_poly.type
_entity_poly.pdbx_seq_one_letter_code
_entity_poly.pdbx_strand_id
1 'polypeptide(L)'
;MGKSIAVLWAQCTRELQVKIEERADYTTHIKDDAIALMNAIEEHAMGYDKSKLKLEIIGDAIRNLFMIRQKEEEELISYYERFKSATKLLKRHFGGQINITSLIDDMKKNNPTMDEKDIQTEEWNRFLAFYFIERSDHDKYGVFIEGLKSQETMGHTQFPKTIEEARAILSARTLRGQIQRKVIQEKVKRK
;
A
#
# COMPACT_ATOMS: atom_id res chain seq x y z
N MET A 1 -6.76 23.55 36.59
CA MET A 1 -7.54 23.80 35.36
C MET A 1 -7.30 25.19 34.78
N GLY A 2 -6.64 25.24 33.61
CA GLY A 2 -6.52 26.45 32.80
C GLY A 2 -7.85 26.87 32.15
N LYS A 3 -7.96 28.14 31.75
CA LYS A 3 -9.19 28.74 31.19
C LYS A 3 -9.74 27.98 29.96
N SER A 4 -8.87 27.43 29.11
CA SER A 4 -9.26 26.65 27.92
C SER A 4 -9.92 25.31 28.27
N ILE A 5 -9.43 24.62 29.30
CA ILE A 5 -9.96 23.34 29.80
C ILE A 5 -11.39 23.52 30.31
N ALA A 6 -11.63 24.57 31.10
CA ALA A 6 -12.94 24.86 31.66
C ALA A 6 -13.99 25.15 30.57
N VAL A 7 -13.58 25.83 29.48
CA VAL A 7 -14.47 26.10 28.34
C VAL A 7 -14.82 24.83 27.59
N LEU A 8 -13.83 23.98 27.25
CA LEU A 8 -14.05 22.70 26.56
C LEU A 8 -14.97 21.77 27.38
N TRP A 9 -14.71 21.70 28.70
CA TRP A 9 -15.50 20.88 29.61
C TRP A 9 -16.96 21.34 29.70
N ALA A 10 -17.20 22.66 29.77
CA ALA A 10 -18.53 23.23 29.87
C ALA A 10 -19.39 23.04 28.61
N GLN A 11 -18.77 22.80 27.45
CA GLN A 11 -19.47 22.52 26.18
C GLN A 11 -19.91 21.04 26.07
N CYS A 12 -19.40 20.15 26.92
CA CYS A 12 -19.77 18.73 26.92
C CYS A 12 -21.12 18.50 27.61
N THR A 13 -21.90 17.52 27.15
CA THR A 13 -23.11 17.10 27.86
C THR A 13 -22.75 16.44 29.19
N ARG A 14 -23.71 16.41 30.13
CA ARG A 14 -23.52 15.82 31.46
C ARG A 14 -23.13 14.33 31.35
N GLU A 15 -23.74 13.61 30.42
CA GLU A 15 -23.48 12.20 30.18
C GLU A 15 -22.05 11.96 29.66
N LEU A 16 -21.55 12.86 28.80
CA LEU A 16 -20.19 12.79 28.27
C LEU A 16 -19.15 13.11 29.35
N GLN A 17 -19.41 14.12 30.18
CA GLN A 17 -18.57 14.46 31.32
C GLN A 17 -18.41 13.26 32.26
N VAL A 18 -19.53 12.62 32.65
CA VAL A 18 -19.51 11.44 33.55
C VAL A 18 -18.67 10.31 32.95
N LYS A 19 -18.83 9.99 31.66
CA LYS A 19 -18.04 8.95 30.99
C LYS A 19 -16.54 9.26 30.97
N ILE A 20 -16.15 10.53 30.84
CA ILE A 20 -14.74 10.94 30.86
C ILE A 20 -14.19 10.88 32.29
N GLU A 21 -14.98 11.28 33.30
CA GLU A 21 -14.62 11.20 34.71
C GLU A 21 -14.44 9.76 35.20
N GLU A 22 -15.18 8.81 34.63
CA GLU A 22 -15.07 7.37 34.93
C GLU A 22 -13.79 6.72 34.38
N ARG A 23 -13.02 7.41 33.52
CA ARG A 23 -11.78 6.83 32.99
C ARG A 23 -10.70 6.72 34.07
N ALA A 24 -9.97 5.61 34.06
CA ALA A 24 -8.88 5.37 35.01
C ALA A 24 -7.74 6.40 34.91
N ASP A 25 -7.52 6.98 33.74
CA ASP A 25 -6.51 8.00 33.46
C ASP A 25 -7.01 9.44 33.71
N TYR A 26 -8.27 9.62 34.13
CA TYR A 26 -8.88 10.95 34.23
C TYR A 26 -8.10 11.89 35.14
N THR A 27 -7.86 11.49 36.39
CA THR A 27 -7.20 12.33 37.41
C THR A 27 -5.70 12.52 37.16
N THR A 28 -5.07 11.59 36.44
CA THR A 28 -3.61 11.55 36.29
C THR A 28 -3.13 12.22 35.01
N HIS A 29 -3.88 12.13 33.91
CA HIS A 29 -3.44 12.57 32.59
C HIS A 29 -4.44 13.46 31.85
N ILE A 30 -5.73 13.50 32.24
CA ILE A 30 -6.78 14.20 31.47
C ILE A 30 -7.22 15.50 32.13
N LYS A 31 -7.45 15.49 33.45
CA LYS A 31 -8.12 16.58 34.18
C LYS A 31 -7.47 17.96 34.01
N ASP A 32 -6.14 18.00 33.91
CA ASP A 32 -5.36 19.24 33.83
C ASP A 32 -4.59 19.40 32.51
N ASP A 33 -4.85 18.56 31.51
CA ASP A 33 -4.26 18.63 30.16
C ASP A 33 -5.35 18.86 29.10
N ALA A 34 -5.28 20.02 28.43
CA ALA A 34 -6.28 20.42 27.44
C ALA A 34 -6.29 19.52 26.19
N ILE A 35 -5.14 18.99 25.78
CA ILE A 35 -5.03 18.12 24.60
C ILE A 35 -5.57 16.73 24.96
N ALA A 36 -5.17 16.19 26.11
CA ALA A 36 -5.67 14.91 26.59
C ALA A 36 -7.19 14.94 26.80
N LEU A 37 -7.72 16.05 27.33
CA LEU A 37 -9.16 16.25 27.49
C LEU A 37 -9.89 16.30 26.14
N MET A 38 -9.37 17.05 25.16
CA MET A 38 -9.97 17.13 23.83
C MET A 38 -10.03 15.75 23.16
N ASN A 39 -8.96 14.96 23.26
CA ASN A 39 -8.93 13.59 22.73
C ASN A 39 -9.94 12.68 23.43
N ALA A 40 -10.08 12.78 24.77
CA ALA A 40 -11.06 12.00 25.51
C ALA A 40 -12.51 12.37 25.14
N ILE A 41 -12.78 13.67 24.94
CA ILE A 41 -14.08 14.17 24.46
C ILE A 41 -14.40 13.59 23.08
N GLU A 42 -13.45 13.66 22.13
CA GLU A 42 -13.63 13.08 20.79
C GLU A 42 -13.91 11.56 20.83
N GLU A 43 -13.16 10.82 21.64
CA GLU A 43 -13.31 9.37 21.79
C GLU A 43 -14.71 8.96 22.28
N HIS A 44 -15.24 9.66 23.28
CA HIS A 44 -16.53 9.33 23.86
C HIS A 44 -17.73 9.96 23.12
N ALA A 45 -17.55 11.12 22.48
CA ALA A 45 -18.60 11.79 21.70
C ALA A 45 -18.92 11.03 20.39
N MET A 46 -17.94 10.34 19.81
CA MET A 46 -18.12 9.61 18.54
C MET A 46 -18.55 8.15 18.70
N GLY A 47 -18.75 7.63 19.92
CA GLY A 47 -19.00 6.19 20.12
C GLY A 47 -17.86 5.32 19.58
N TYR A 48 -16.62 5.79 19.73
CA TYR A 48 -15.47 5.34 18.97
C TYR A 48 -14.96 3.98 19.44
N ASP A 49 -15.41 2.92 18.78
CA ASP A 49 -14.74 1.64 18.87
C ASP A 49 -13.40 1.74 18.11
N LYS A 50 -12.33 2.13 18.82
CA LYS A 50 -10.97 2.26 18.28
C LYS A 50 -10.53 1.00 17.51
N SER A 51 -11.11 -0.17 17.82
CA SER A 51 -10.83 -1.40 17.09
C SER A 51 -11.55 -1.45 15.74
N LYS A 52 -12.84 -1.06 15.68
CA LYS A 52 -13.60 -0.97 14.42
C LYS A 52 -12.93 -0.02 13.43
N LEU A 53 -12.50 1.17 13.86
CA LEU A 53 -11.81 2.08 12.96
C LEU A 53 -10.42 1.56 12.54
N LYS A 54 -9.66 0.93 13.44
CA LYS A 54 -8.35 0.34 13.07
C LYS A 54 -8.50 -0.78 12.05
N LEU A 55 -9.47 -1.68 12.23
CA LEU A 55 -9.76 -2.76 11.29
C LEU A 55 -10.30 -2.23 9.97
N GLU A 56 -11.13 -1.18 10.01
CA GLU A 56 -11.63 -0.50 8.82
C GLU A 56 -10.49 0.13 8.01
N ILE A 57 -9.57 0.84 8.66
CA ILE A 57 -8.38 1.44 8.02
C ILE A 57 -7.47 0.36 7.43
N ILE A 58 -7.26 -0.75 8.15
CA ILE A 58 -6.50 -1.90 7.64
C ILE A 58 -7.22 -2.47 6.40
N GLY A 59 -8.53 -2.67 6.48
CA GLY A 59 -9.35 -3.16 5.38
C GLY A 59 -9.32 -2.24 4.16
N ASP A 60 -9.35 -0.92 4.36
CA ASP A 60 -9.20 0.09 3.31
C ASP A 60 -7.82 0.02 2.66
N ALA A 61 -6.75 -0.13 3.45
CA ALA A 61 -5.40 -0.24 2.92
C ALA A 61 -5.22 -1.51 2.07
N ILE A 62 -5.80 -2.64 2.51
CA ILE A 62 -5.84 -3.89 1.76
C ILE A 62 -6.59 -3.65 0.44
N ARG A 63 -7.85 -3.17 0.50
CA ARG A 63 -8.66 -2.89 -0.70
C ARG A 63 -7.95 -1.95 -1.65
N ASN A 64 -7.33 -0.89 -1.15
CA ASN A 64 -6.62 0.09 -1.95
C ASN A 64 -5.45 -0.54 -2.72
N LEU A 65 -4.61 -1.37 -2.08
CA LEU A 65 -3.53 -2.04 -2.80
C LEU A 65 -4.07 -3.10 -3.77
N PHE A 66 -5.00 -3.96 -3.35
CA PHE A 66 -5.45 -5.12 -4.14
C PHE A 66 -6.53 -4.80 -5.19
N MET A 67 -7.07 -3.59 -5.20
CA MET A 67 -7.97 -3.11 -6.26
C MET A 67 -7.27 -2.12 -7.20
N ILE A 68 -6.02 -1.75 -6.89
CA ILE A 68 -5.28 -0.84 -7.77
C ILE A 68 -5.03 -1.49 -9.12
N ARG A 69 -5.20 -0.71 -10.18
CA ARG A 69 -4.81 -1.04 -11.55
C ARG A 69 -4.42 0.23 -12.29
N GLN A 70 -3.64 0.09 -13.34
CA GLN A 70 -3.41 1.18 -14.29
C GLN A 70 -4.71 1.45 -15.05
N LYS A 71 -5.11 2.72 -15.11
CA LYS A 71 -6.28 3.13 -15.92
C LYS A 71 -5.88 3.27 -17.39
N GLU A 72 -6.85 3.14 -18.30
CA GLU A 72 -6.64 3.14 -19.76
C GLU A 72 -5.84 4.36 -20.26
N GLU A 73 -6.13 5.55 -19.74
CA GLU A 73 -5.44 6.80 -20.12
C GLU A 73 -4.33 7.20 -19.14
N GLU A 74 -4.00 6.34 -18.18
CA GLU A 74 -3.01 6.66 -17.17
C GLU A 74 -1.58 6.35 -17.63
N GLU A 75 -0.71 7.33 -17.45
CA GLU A 75 0.73 7.18 -17.64
C GLU A 75 1.34 6.20 -16.62
N LEU A 76 2.27 5.37 -17.10
CA LEU A 76 2.91 4.33 -16.29
C LEU A 76 3.58 4.90 -15.01
N ILE A 77 4.16 6.11 -15.09
CA ILE A 77 4.75 6.80 -13.94
C ILE A 77 3.70 7.12 -12.87
N SER A 78 2.54 7.63 -13.27
CA SER A 78 1.46 7.98 -12.34
C SER A 78 0.90 6.74 -11.65
N TYR A 79 0.71 5.65 -12.40
CA TYR A 79 0.32 4.36 -11.82
C TYR A 79 1.36 3.84 -10.82
N TYR A 80 2.65 3.88 -11.18
CA TYR A 80 3.76 3.48 -10.30
C TYR A 80 3.77 4.25 -8.96
N GLU A 81 3.60 5.57 -8.99
CA GLU A 81 3.57 6.37 -7.75
C GLU A 81 2.36 6.05 -6.87
N ARG A 82 1.17 5.84 -7.48
CA ARG A 82 -0.02 5.41 -6.73
C ARG A 82 0.19 4.03 -6.11
N PHE A 83 0.77 3.09 -6.85
CA PHE A 83 1.05 1.73 -6.37
C PHE A 83 2.06 1.72 -5.20
N LYS A 84 3.14 2.52 -5.30
CA LYS A 84 4.09 2.69 -4.20
C LYS A 84 3.44 3.32 -2.98
N SER A 85 2.57 4.30 -3.18
CA SER A 85 1.84 4.94 -2.10
C SER A 85 0.89 3.96 -1.39
N ALA A 86 0.16 3.15 -2.15
CA ALA A 86 -0.72 2.11 -1.59
C ALA A 86 0.08 1.05 -0.81
N THR A 87 1.23 0.60 -1.35
CA THR A 87 2.13 -0.32 -0.66
C THR A 87 2.65 0.26 0.66
N LYS A 88 3.09 1.51 0.68
CA LYS A 88 3.56 2.20 1.89
C LYS A 88 2.46 2.32 2.93
N LEU A 89 1.24 2.67 2.50
CA LEU A 89 0.07 2.78 3.37
C LEU A 89 -0.24 1.44 4.04
N LEU A 90 -0.27 0.36 3.26
CA LEU A 90 -0.50 -0.99 3.78
C LEU A 90 0.57 -1.38 4.82
N LYS A 91 1.86 -1.21 4.48
CA LYS A 91 2.97 -1.49 5.40
C LYS A 91 2.84 -0.73 6.72
N ARG A 92 2.45 0.55 6.67
CA ARG A 92 2.24 1.38 7.86
C ARG A 92 1.17 0.82 8.79
N HIS A 93 0.04 0.38 8.24
CA HIS A 93 -1.08 -0.13 9.04
C HIS A 93 -0.87 -1.57 9.53
N PHE A 94 -0.06 -2.36 8.82
CA PHE A 94 0.33 -3.71 9.23
C PHE A 94 1.52 -3.71 10.21
N GLY A 95 2.17 -2.58 10.43
CA GLY A 95 3.39 -2.49 11.24
C GLY A 95 4.60 -3.17 10.60
N GLY A 96 4.56 -3.46 9.29
CA GLY A 96 5.59 -4.23 8.60
C GLY A 96 5.15 -4.73 7.24
N GLN A 97 5.99 -5.58 6.65
CA GLN A 97 5.65 -6.29 5.41
C GLN A 97 4.74 -7.47 5.72
N ILE A 98 3.92 -7.88 4.75
CA ILE A 98 3.12 -9.10 4.88
C ILE A 98 4.06 -10.29 4.77
N ASN A 99 3.97 -11.19 5.74
CA ASN A 99 4.71 -12.46 5.72
C ASN A 99 3.90 -13.50 4.94
N ILE A 100 4.49 -14.03 3.87
CA ILE A 100 3.94 -15.14 3.08
C ILE A 100 4.76 -16.39 3.42
N THR A 101 4.40 -17.05 4.52
CA THR A 101 5.20 -18.14 5.12
C THR A 101 5.49 -19.27 4.15
N SER A 102 4.55 -19.63 3.27
CA SER A 102 4.76 -20.66 2.25
C SER A 102 5.90 -20.34 1.28
N LEU A 103 6.07 -19.06 0.91
CA LEU A 103 7.18 -18.63 0.05
C LEU A 103 8.51 -18.63 0.80
N ILE A 104 8.50 -18.26 2.09
CA ILE A 104 9.68 -18.30 2.93
C ILE A 104 10.18 -19.74 3.10
N ASP A 105 9.28 -20.68 3.36
CA ASP A 105 9.62 -22.09 3.54
C ASP A 105 10.26 -22.68 2.28
N ASP A 106 9.70 -22.38 1.10
CA ASP A 106 10.25 -22.85 -0.17
C ASP A 106 11.62 -22.23 -0.49
N MET A 107 11.83 -20.96 -0.15
CA MET A 107 13.13 -20.31 -0.31
C MET A 107 14.17 -20.84 0.68
N LYS A 108 13.80 -21.10 1.94
CA LYS A 108 14.68 -21.70 2.94
C LYS A 108 15.15 -23.11 2.56
N LYS A 109 14.30 -23.92 1.92
CA LYS A 109 14.70 -25.25 1.41
C LYS A 109 15.86 -25.14 0.41
N ASN A 110 15.84 -24.11 -0.44
CA ASN A 110 16.87 -23.89 -1.45
C ASN A 110 18.07 -23.09 -0.94
N ASN A 111 17.88 -22.24 0.07
CA ASN A 111 18.88 -21.33 0.63
C ASN A 111 18.85 -21.36 2.18
N PRO A 112 19.28 -22.46 2.82
CA PRO A 112 19.10 -22.68 4.26
C PRO A 112 19.90 -21.72 5.15
N THR A 113 20.92 -21.04 4.60
CA THR A 113 21.79 -20.10 5.32
C THR A 113 21.30 -18.65 5.28
N MET A 114 20.27 -18.35 4.47
CA MET A 114 19.78 -16.99 4.30
C MET A 114 18.90 -16.56 5.48
N ASP A 115 19.05 -15.31 5.91
CA ASP A 115 18.26 -14.77 7.01
C ASP A 115 16.77 -14.70 6.62
N GLU A 116 15.90 -15.07 7.56
CA GLU A 116 14.46 -15.14 7.29
C GLU A 116 13.85 -13.76 6.95
N LYS A 117 14.36 -12.67 7.54
CA LYS A 117 13.89 -11.32 7.23
C LYS A 117 14.33 -10.87 5.84
N ASP A 118 15.51 -11.30 5.40
CA ASP A 118 15.99 -11.04 4.05
C ASP A 118 15.13 -11.79 3.03
N ILE A 119 14.85 -13.08 3.27
CA ILE A 119 13.92 -13.87 2.44
C ILE A 119 12.53 -13.20 2.40
N GLN A 120 12.00 -12.80 3.56
CA GLN A 120 10.72 -12.12 3.64
C GLN A 120 10.71 -10.84 2.80
N THR A 121 11.79 -10.06 2.87
CA THR A 121 11.91 -8.80 2.12
C THR A 121 11.99 -9.04 0.62
N GLU A 122 12.78 -10.03 0.19
CA GLU A 122 12.90 -10.40 -1.21
C GLU A 122 11.58 -10.91 -1.78
N GLU A 123 10.93 -11.85 -1.11
CA GLU A 123 9.67 -12.44 -1.58
C GLU A 123 8.53 -11.42 -1.58
N TRP A 124 8.48 -10.55 -0.59
CA TRP A 124 7.51 -9.45 -0.59
C TRP A 124 7.73 -8.48 -1.75
N ASN A 125 8.98 -8.15 -2.07
CA ASN A 125 9.29 -7.28 -3.20
C ASN A 125 8.98 -7.96 -4.55
N ARG A 126 9.29 -9.25 -4.70
CA ARG A 126 8.94 -10.05 -5.89
C ARG A 126 7.44 -10.13 -6.08
N PHE A 127 6.68 -10.38 -5.00
CA PHE A 127 5.23 -10.38 -5.03
C PHE A 127 4.68 -9.04 -5.52
N LEU A 128 5.18 -7.92 -4.99
CA LEU A 128 4.74 -6.59 -5.41
C LEU A 128 5.12 -6.28 -6.87
N ALA A 129 6.29 -6.71 -7.34
CA ALA A 129 6.70 -6.56 -8.73
C ALA A 129 5.79 -7.33 -9.68
N PHE A 130 5.49 -8.59 -9.35
CA PHE A 130 4.51 -9.42 -10.04
C PHE A 130 3.14 -8.76 -10.09
N TYR A 131 2.63 -8.35 -8.93
CA TYR A 131 1.30 -7.79 -8.84
C TYR A 131 1.18 -6.45 -9.58
N PHE A 132 2.22 -5.61 -9.52
CA PHE A 132 2.29 -4.36 -10.28
C PHE A 132 2.16 -4.59 -11.79
N ILE A 133 2.91 -5.55 -12.33
CA ILE A 133 2.85 -5.93 -13.74
C ILE A 133 1.48 -6.48 -14.10
N GLU A 134 0.96 -7.43 -13.32
CA GLU A 134 -0.33 -8.05 -13.57
C GLU A 134 -1.48 -7.04 -13.58
N ARG A 135 -1.38 -5.98 -12.77
CA ARG A 135 -2.37 -4.91 -12.68
C ARG A 135 -2.07 -3.71 -13.59
N SER A 136 -1.06 -3.81 -14.45
CA SER A 136 -0.77 -2.83 -15.49
C SER A 136 -1.79 -2.93 -16.63
N ASP A 137 -1.84 -1.90 -17.46
CA ASP A 137 -2.81 -1.80 -18.56
C ASP A 137 -2.64 -2.95 -19.56
N HIS A 138 -3.65 -3.82 -19.65
CA HIS A 138 -3.59 -5.03 -20.46
C HIS A 138 -3.64 -4.73 -21.96
N ASP A 139 -4.25 -3.62 -22.38
CA ASP A 139 -4.27 -3.25 -23.79
C ASP A 139 -2.89 -2.79 -24.25
N LYS A 140 -2.12 -2.18 -23.34
CA LYS A 140 -0.73 -1.77 -23.59
C LYS A 140 0.27 -2.92 -23.45
N TYR A 141 0.09 -3.79 -22.46
CA TYR A 141 1.12 -4.72 -22.01
C TYR A 141 0.72 -6.20 -22.00
N GLY A 142 -0.55 -6.55 -22.23
CA GLY A 142 -1.08 -7.90 -22.03
C GLY A 142 -0.27 -9.02 -22.65
N VAL A 143 -0.03 -8.95 -23.97
CA VAL A 143 0.79 -9.95 -24.70
C VAL A 143 2.21 -10.06 -24.13
N PHE A 144 2.79 -8.94 -23.69
CA PHE A 144 4.11 -8.95 -23.09
C PHE A 144 4.11 -9.58 -21.69
N ILE A 145 3.08 -9.31 -20.89
CA ILE A 145 2.88 -9.91 -19.56
C ILE A 145 2.70 -11.44 -19.69
N GLU A 146 1.90 -11.90 -20.64
CA GLU A 146 1.72 -13.33 -20.93
C GLU A 146 3.05 -14.00 -21.32
N GLY A 147 3.85 -13.33 -22.16
CA GLY A 147 5.18 -13.79 -22.52
C GLY A 147 6.11 -13.91 -21.31
N LEU A 148 6.11 -12.93 -20.41
CA LEU A 148 6.90 -12.98 -19.17
C LEU A 148 6.46 -14.14 -18.26
N LYS A 149 5.14 -14.34 -18.07
CA LYS A 149 4.59 -15.45 -17.27
C LYS A 149 4.98 -16.81 -17.85
N SER A 150 4.96 -16.93 -19.19
CA SER A 150 5.37 -18.15 -19.89
C SER A 150 6.86 -18.46 -19.69
N GLN A 151 7.73 -17.44 -19.81
CA GLN A 151 9.17 -17.61 -19.60
C GLN A 151 9.52 -18.00 -18.16
N GLU A 152 8.87 -17.39 -17.17
CA GLU A 152 9.06 -17.76 -15.75
C GLU A 152 8.70 -19.23 -15.51
N THR A 153 7.60 -19.70 -16.13
CA THR A 153 7.16 -21.11 -16.05
C THR A 153 8.17 -22.07 -16.69
N MET A 154 8.91 -21.61 -17.71
CA MET A 154 9.97 -22.39 -18.38
C MET A 154 11.30 -22.35 -17.63
N GLY A 155 11.36 -21.73 -16.44
CA GLY A 155 12.59 -21.59 -15.64
C GLY A 155 13.52 -20.48 -16.13
N HIS A 156 13.08 -19.66 -17.08
CA HIS A 156 13.82 -18.46 -17.49
C HIS A 156 13.43 -17.30 -16.57
N THR A 157 14.26 -17.03 -15.57
CA THR A 157 14.03 -15.97 -14.57
C THR A 157 14.29 -14.58 -15.18
N GLN A 158 13.31 -14.09 -15.96
CA GLN A 158 13.28 -12.72 -16.46
C GLN A 158 12.25 -11.86 -15.73
N PHE A 159 11.48 -12.46 -14.81
CA PHE A 159 10.51 -11.73 -14.04
C PHE A 159 11.21 -10.77 -13.07
N PRO A 160 10.84 -9.47 -13.04
CA PRO A 160 11.48 -8.49 -12.18
C PRO A 160 11.29 -8.81 -10.71
N LYS A 161 12.30 -8.48 -9.90
CA LYS A 161 12.31 -8.71 -8.45
C LYS A 161 11.85 -7.50 -7.66
N THR A 162 11.84 -6.33 -8.28
CA THR A 162 11.42 -5.06 -7.65
C THR A 162 10.42 -4.31 -8.51
N ILE A 163 9.63 -3.42 -7.90
CA ILE A 163 8.67 -2.57 -8.60
C ILE A 163 9.41 -1.62 -9.56
N GLU A 164 10.61 -1.18 -9.19
CA GLU A 164 11.50 -0.36 -10.01
C GLU A 164 11.91 -1.08 -11.30
N GLU A 165 12.37 -2.33 -11.20
CA GLU A 165 12.68 -3.17 -12.36
C GLU A 165 11.43 -3.42 -13.21
N ALA A 166 10.31 -3.71 -12.58
CA ALA A 166 9.04 -3.93 -13.26
C ALA A 166 8.61 -2.70 -14.09
N ARG A 167 8.70 -1.50 -13.51
CA ARG A 167 8.45 -0.26 -14.22
C ARG A 167 9.44 -0.06 -15.37
N ALA A 168 10.73 -0.33 -15.16
CA ALA A 168 11.76 -0.16 -16.18
C ALA A 168 11.48 -1.05 -17.41
N ILE A 169 11.11 -2.31 -17.17
CA ILE A 169 10.77 -3.28 -18.22
C ILE A 169 9.53 -2.83 -19.00
N LEU A 170 8.46 -2.43 -18.33
CA LEU A 170 7.24 -1.92 -18.98
C LEU A 170 7.51 -0.63 -19.78
N SER A 171 8.32 0.28 -19.24
CA SER A 171 8.72 1.52 -19.92
C SER A 171 9.53 1.23 -21.20
N ALA A 172 10.46 0.29 -21.15
CA ALA A 172 11.27 -0.10 -22.31
C ALA A 172 10.40 -0.66 -23.45
N ARG A 173 9.34 -1.40 -23.10
CA ARG A 173 8.37 -1.92 -24.08
C ARG A 173 7.59 -0.80 -24.77
N THR A 174 7.10 0.19 -24.02
CA THR A 174 6.37 1.34 -24.59
C THR A 174 7.25 2.11 -25.58
N LEU A 175 8.51 2.38 -25.22
CA LEU A 175 9.46 3.08 -26.09
C LEU A 175 9.71 2.34 -27.42
N ARG A 176 9.92 1.01 -27.36
CA ARG A 176 10.08 0.20 -28.59
C ARG A 176 8.85 0.27 -29.50
N GLY A 177 7.65 0.22 -28.93
CA GLY A 177 6.41 0.35 -29.70
C GLY A 177 6.29 1.70 -30.41
N GLN A 178 6.65 2.79 -29.74
CA GLN A 178 6.63 4.14 -30.33
C GLN A 178 7.63 4.30 -31.48
N ILE A 179 8.86 3.78 -31.32
CA ILE A 179 9.90 3.82 -32.36
C ILE A 179 9.41 3.06 -33.60
N GLN A 180 8.85 1.86 -33.42
CA GLN A 180 8.38 1.04 -34.53
C GLN A 180 7.24 1.71 -35.31
N ARG A 181 6.30 2.37 -34.61
CA ARG A 181 5.22 3.16 -35.25
C ARG A 181 5.77 4.34 -36.05
N LYS A 182 6.74 5.09 -35.52
CA LYS A 182 7.38 6.21 -36.24
C LYS A 182 8.08 5.75 -37.53
N VAL A 183 8.83 4.66 -37.46
CA VAL A 183 9.51 4.07 -38.64
C VAL A 183 8.51 3.65 -39.71
N ILE A 184 7.37 3.06 -39.33
CA ILE A 184 6.30 2.69 -40.29
C ILE A 184 5.71 3.95 -40.94
N GLN A 185 5.39 4.99 -40.16
CA GLN A 185 4.83 6.23 -40.68
C GLN A 185 5.79 6.96 -41.64
N GLU A 186 7.09 6.98 -41.35
CA GLU A 186 8.10 7.55 -42.25
C GLU A 186 8.25 6.74 -43.54
N LYS A 187 8.15 5.40 -43.49
CA LYS A 187 8.16 4.55 -44.70
C LYS A 187 6.91 4.76 -45.57
N VAL A 188 5.75 4.99 -44.97
CA VAL A 188 4.50 5.28 -45.71
C VAL A 188 4.55 6.65 -46.36
N LYS A 189 5.12 7.67 -45.70
CA LYS A 189 5.27 9.03 -46.28
C LYS A 189 6.29 9.13 -47.42
N ARG A 190 7.18 8.14 -47.57
CA ARG A 190 8.21 8.08 -48.63
C ARG A 190 7.77 7.27 -49.86
N LYS A 191 6.57 6.72 -49.86
CA LYS A 191 5.92 6.10 -51.02
C LYS A 191 4.86 7.04 -51.57
#